data_AF-A0AA39M1G4-F1
#
_entry.id   AF-A0AA39M1G4-F1
#
_cell.length_a   1.000
_cell.length_b   1.000
_cell.length_c   1.000
_cell.angle_alpha   90.00
_cell.angle_beta   90.00
_cell.angle_gamma   90.00
#
_symmetry.space_group_name_H-M   'P 1'
#
loop_
_entity.id
_entity.type
_entity.pdbx_description
1 polymer ?
#
loop_
_entity_poly.entity_id
_entity_poly.type
_entity_poly.pdbx_seq_one_letter_code
_entity_poly.pdbx_strand_id
1 'polypeptide(L)'
;MRVSEALLPLLLAVFAPRHGAAADVATNEVHTHRARCSAFSEQAVSKCLQPILKYASTLQEKTGAVQFPIQGGNIFKELCSIYLQFKECTKSVSCHSLSIDAVDASYGYMCGAGYQLFEDHSACFAEIEREHDYIACKNAANDAMEDATKAKRDDLDAYFRSLCGVMDEYLRCCRPLVNRRCGREAWDLVSQVTVDSLKVTMPTCEIRKSLV
;
A
#
# COMPACT_ATOMS: atom_id res chain seq x y z
N MET A 1 -4.70 -15.53 -12.58
CA MET A 1 -5.00 -15.92 -11.18
C MET A 1 -3.94 -15.29 -10.30
N ARG A 2 -4.26 -14.14 -9.70
CA ARG A 2 -3.32 -13.27 -8.98
C ARG A 2 -3.84 -12.94 -7.57
N VAL A 3 -2.83 -12.87 -6.70
CA VAL A 3 -2.59 -12.65 -5.27
C VAL A 3 -3.66 -11.93 -4.44
N SER A 4 -3.66 -12.17 -3.13
CA SER A 4 -4.26 -11.33 -2.09
C SER A 4 -3.83 -9.86 -2.22
N GLU A 5 -4.70 -9.04 -2.84
CA GLU A 5 -4.41 -7.70 -3.38
C GLU A 5 -5.11 -6.55 -2.62
N ALA A 6 -5.38 -6.69 -1.32
CA ALA A 6 -5.87 -5.53 -0.56
C ALA A 6 -4.74 -4.53 -0.24
N LEU A 7 -3.51 -5.03 0.00
CA LEU A 7 -2.32 -4.24 0.35
C LEU A 7 -1.31 -4.14 -0.80
N LEU A 8 -1.38 -5.05 -1.77
CA LEU A 8 -0.44 -5.12 -2.87
C LEU A 8 -0.57 -3.97 -3.89
N PRO A 9 -1.77 -3.45 -4.22
CA PRO A 9 -1.91 -2.26 -5.04
C PRO A 9 -1.36 -1.01 -4.36
N LEU A 10 -1.51 -0.90 -3.03
CA LEU A 10 -0.86 0.16 -2.26
C LEU A 10 0.66 0.05 -2.35
N LEU A 11 1.21 -1.15 -2.28
CA LEU A 11 2.64 -1.39 -2.48
C LEU A 11 3.11 -1.16 -3.92
N LEU A 12 2.32 -1.53 -4.93
CA LEU A 12 2.66 -1.32 -6.33
C LEU A 12 2.54 0.16 -6.73
N ALA A 13 1.62 0.92 -6.12
CA ALA A 13 1.50 2.37 -6.27
C ALA A 13 2.74 3.11 -5.74
N VAL A 14 3.40 2.59 -4.69
CA VAL A 14 4.68 3.11 -4.19
C VAL A 14 5.82 2.94 -5.20
N PHE A 15 5.81 1.88 -6.02
CA PHE A 15 6.96 1.50 -6.87
C PHE A 15 6.77 1.75 -8.37
N ALA A 16 5.68 2.40 -8.79
CA ALA A 16 5.62 2.92 -10.16
C ALA A 16 6.72 4.00 -10.31
N PRO A 17 7.67 3.85 -11.26
CA PRO A 17 8.75 4.81 -11.42
C PRO A 17 8.17 6.15 -11.87
N ARG A 18 8.02 7.10 -10.94
CA ARG A 18 7.86 8.51 -11.27
C ARG A 18 9.22 9.03 -11.71
N HIS A 19 9.43 9.11 -13.02
CA HIS A 19 10.34 10.12 -13.56
C HIS A 19 9.65 11.48 -13.37
N GLY A 20 9.77 12.03 -12.17
CA GLY A 20 9.25 13.36 -11.85
C GLY A 20 10.16 14.43 -12.43
N ALA A 21 9.78 14.94 -13.60
CA ALA A 21 10.08 16.30 -13.98
C ALA A 21 9.43 17.26 -12.96
N ALA A 22 10.14 18.35 -12.67
CA ALA A 22 9.81 19.35 -11.67
C ALA A 22 8.48 20.07 -11.90
N ALA A 23 7.81 20.44 -10.81
CA ALA A 23 7.06 21.68 -10.71
C ALA A 23 7.01 22.13 -9.24
N ASP A 24 7.66 23.26 -8.96
CA ASP A 24 7.58 23.99 -7.70
C ASP A 24 6.19 24.62 -7.55
N VAL A 25 5.52 24.37 -6.42
CA VAL A 25 4.51 25.29 -5.90
C VAL A 25 4.77 25.45 -4.41
N ALA A 26 5.31 26.61 -4.05
CA ALA A 26 5.52 27.05 -2.69
C ALA A 26 4.17 27.27 -1.99
N THR A 27 3.93 26.54 -0.91
CA THR A 27 3.03 26.99 0.16
C THR A 27 3.76 26.82 1.50
N ASN A 28 3.61 27.86 2.31
CA ASN A 28 4.47 28.21 3.42
C ASN A 28 3.91 27.58 4.70
N GLU A 29 4.42 26.41 5.10
CA GLU A 29 4.22 25.86 6.44
C GLU A 29 5.56 25.47 7.04
N VAL A 30 5.80 25.92 8.27
CA VAL A 30 7.01 25.70 9.06
C VAL A 30 6.99 24.26 9.59
N HIS A 31 7.14 23.29 8.69
CA HIS A 31 7.79 22.03 9.00
C HIS A 31 9.28 22.23 8.74
N THR A 32 10.16 21.71 9.60
CA THR A 32 11.60 21.66 9.38
C THR A 32 11.85 20.89 8.07
N HIS A 33 11.81 21.60 6.94
CA HIS A 33 11.81 21.01 5.62
C HIS A 33 13.23 20.53 5.36
N ARG A 34 13.50 19.28 5.73
CA ARG A 34 14.70 18.58 5.31
C ARG A 34 14.78 18.69 3.79
N ALA A 35 15.95 19.08 3.28
CA ALA A 35 16.17 19.11 1.85
C ALA A 35 15.86 17.73 1.26
N ARG A 36 15.28 17.70 0.05
CA ARG A 36 15.02 16.45 -0.67
C ARG A 36 16.30 15.65 -0.84
N CYS A 37 16.21 14.34 -0.74
CA CYS A 37 17.35 13.46 -0.95
C CYS A 37 17.92 13.60 -2.36
N SER A 38 19.24 13.54 -2.47
CA SER A 38 19.92 13.43 -3.76
C SER A 38 19.66 12.06 -4.38
N ALA A 39 19.83 11.93 -5.69
CA ALA A 39 19.72 10.64 -6.39
C ALA A 39 20.63 9.56 -5.78
N PHE A 40 21.82 9.94 -5.30
CA PHE A 40 22.73 9.03 -4.59
C PHE A 40 22.14 8.53 -3.26
N SER A 41 21.52 9.42 -2.50
CA SER A 41 20.89 9.06 -1.21
C SER A 41 19.64 8.19 -1.44
N GLU A 42 18.82 8.51 -2.45
CA GLU A 42 17.69 7.67 -2.87
C GLU A 42 18.16 6.29 -3.34
N GLN A 43 19.29 6.19 -4.04
CA GLN A 43 19.85 4.90 -4.42
C GLN A 43 20.28 4.08 -3.19
N ALA A 44 20.80 4.73 -2.15
CA ALA A 44 21.11 4.06 -0.88
C ALA A 44 19.83 3.56 -0.18
N VAL A 45 18.77 4.37 -0.13
CA VAL A 45 17.45 3.97 0.38
C VAL A 45 16.88 2.80 -0.43
N SER A 46 17.03 2.82 -1.76
CA SER A 46 16.58 1.74 -2.64
C SER A 46 17.25 0.39 -2.33
N LYS A 47 18.48 0.38 -1.81
CA LYS A 47 19.13 -0.84 -1.31
C LYS A 47 18.48 -1.35 -0.03
N CYS A 48 18.18 -0.46 0.92
CA CYS A 48 17.45 -0.80 2.15
C CYS A 48 16.06 -1.38 1.86
N LEU A 49 15.47 -1.01 0.72
CA LEU A 49 14.13 -1.40 0.29
C LEU A 49 14.08 -2.81 -0.34
N GLN A 50 15.20 -3.33 -0.84
CA GLN A 50 15.25 -4.63 -1.53
C GLN A 50 14.65 -5.80 -0.73
N PRO A 51 14.85 -5.92 0.60
CA PRO A 51 14.21 -6.98 1.39
C PRO A 51 12.69 -6.93 1.34
N ILE A 52 12.08 -5.75 1.40
CA ILE A 52 10.62 -5.56 1.29
C ILE A 52 10.14 -6.03 -0.09
N LEU A 53 10.82 -5.60 -1.16
CA LEU A 53 10.47 -5.97 -2.54
C LEU A 53 10.59 -7.47 -2.76
N LYS A 54 11.69 -8.08 -2.32
CA LYS A 54 11.93 -9.52 -2.44
C LYS A 54 10.87 -10.33 -1.68
N TYR A 55 10.49 -9.86 -0.50
CA TYR A 55 9.44 -10.50 0.28
C TYR A 55 8.10 -10.43 -0.43
N ALA A 56 7.72 -9.25 -0.95
CA ALA A 56 6.51 -9.08 -1.75
C ALA A 56 6.49 -10.01 -2.96
N SER A 57 7.58 -10.10 -3.73
CA SER A 57 7.67 -11.03 -4.88
C SER A 57 7.54 -12.50 -4.45
N THR A 58 8.18 -12.89 -3.35
CA THR A 58 8.09 -14.26 -2.83
C THR A 58 6.66 -14.60 -2.39
N LEU A 59 5.97 -13.65 -1.76
CA LEU A 59 4.57 -13.80 -1.42
C LEU A 59 3.70 -13.93 -2.69
N GLN A 60 3.96 -13.12 -3.71
CA GLN A 60 3.23 -13.20 -4.98
C GLN A 60 3.38 -14.57 -5.66
N GLU A 61 4.59 -15.14 -5.65
CA GLU A 61 4.86 -16.47 -6.22
C GLU A 61 4.20 -17.60 -5.42
N LYS A 62 4.25 -17.53 -4.08
CA LYS A 62 3.70 -18.57 -3.19
C LYS A 62 2.19 -18.53 -3.06
N THR A 63 1.57 -17.36 -3.15
CA THR A 63 0.10 -17.19 -3.01
C THR A 63 -0.68 -17.60 -4.26
N GLY A 64 0.00 -18.02 -5.34
CA GLY A 64 -0.63 -18.76 -6.45
C GLY A 64 -1.29 -20.07 -6.02
N ALA A 65 -1.04 -20.56 -4.80
CA ALA A 65 -1.65 -21.75 -4.23
C ALA A 65 -2.09 -21.55 -2.77
N VAL A 66 -3.35 -21.13 -2.55
CA VAL A 66 -4.22 -21.52 -1.41
C VAL A 66 -3.75 -21.22 0.05
N GLN A 67 -2.54 -20.70 0.30
CA GLN A 67 -1.93 -20.72 1.65
C GLN A 67 -1.95 -19.43 2.48
N PHE A 68 -2.39 -18.30 1.94
CA PHE A 68 -2.50 -17.05 2.73
C PHE A 68 -3.32 -17.21 4.03
N PRO A 69 -4.44 -17.98 4.06
CA PRO A 69 -5.32 -18.00 5.22
C PRO A 69 -4.77 -18.70 6.47
N ILE A 70 -3.79 -19.59 6.31
CA ILE A 70 -3.20 -20.37 7.41
C ILE A 70 -1.96 -19.65 7.98
N GLN A 71 -1.43 -18.66 7.25
CA GLN A 71 -0.17 -17.99 7.56
C GLN A 71 -0.28 -16.46 7.72
N GLY A 72 -1.47 -15.85 7.60
CA GLY A 72 -1.66 -14.39 7.59
C GLY A 72 -0.93 -13.64 8.72
N GLY A 73 -1.08 -14.09 9.97
CA GLY A 73 -0.36 -13.49 11.11
C GLY A 73 1.16 -13.69 11.06
N ASN A 74 1.66 -14.82 10.56
CA ASN A 74 3.10 -15.06 10.42
C ASN A 74 3.69 -14.23 9.27
N ILE A 75 2.96 -14.11 8.16
CA ILE A 75 3.32 -13.26 7.02
C ILE A 75 3.43 -11.80 7.49
N PHE A 76 2.47 -11.38 8.29
CA PHE A 76 2.43 -10.03 8.83
C PHE A 76 3.57 -9.75 9.82
N LYS A 77 3.86 -10.68 10.73
CA LYS A 77 5.01 -10.59 11.65
C LYS A 77 6.33 -10.46 10.90
N GLU A 78 6.50 -11.27 9.87
CA GLU A 78 7.70 -11.22 9.03
C GLU A 78 7.80 -9.90 8.27
N LEU A 79 6.70 -9.41 7.71
CA LEU A 79 6.63 -8.09 7.06
C LEU A 79 7.04 -6.96 8.01
N CYS A 80 6.53 -6.96 9.25
CA CYS A 80 6.89 -5.95 10.24
C CYS A 80 8.35 -6.07 10.70
N SER A 81 8.89 -7.29 10.80
CA SER A 81 10.33 -7.49 11.03
C SER A 81 11.17 -6.87 9.91
N ILE A 82 10.79 -7.06 8.65
CA ILE A 82 11.48 -6.47 7.50
C ILE A 82 11.35 -4.94 7.50
N TYR A 83 10.16 -4.41 7.85
CA TYR A 83 9.96 -2.97 8.01
C TYR A 83 10.89 -2.38 9.09
N LEU A 84 11.02 -3.02 10.25
CA LEU A 84 11.95 -2.57 11.29
C LEU A 84 13.41 -2.57 10.82
N GLN A 85 13.81 -3.57 10.03
CA GLN A 85 15.14 -3.59 9.40
C GLN A 85 15.32 -2.43 8.41
N PHE A 86 14.29 -2.11 7.62
CA PHE A 86 14.29 -0.94 6.74
C PHE A 86 14.45 0.36 7.54
N LYS A 87 13.75 0.52 8.67
CA LYS A 87 13.88 1.69 9.55
C LYS A 87 15.29 1.84 10.11
N GLU A 88 15.91 0.77 10.56
CA GLU A 88 17.29 0.83 11.05
C GLU A 88 18.27 1.12 9.89
N CYS A 89 18.08 0.53 8.72
CA CYS A 89 18.90 0.78 7.54
C CYS A 89 18.87 2.23 7.07
N THR A 90 17.72 2.90 7.20
CA THR A 90 17.49 4.28 6.76
C THR A 90 17.68 5.34 7.85
N LYS A 91 18.03 4.92 9.08
CA LYS A 91 18.15 5.80 10.26
C LYS A 91 19.16 6.94 10.10
N SER A 92 20.22 6.72 9.33
CA SER A 92 21.26 7.73 9.07
C SER A 92 20.87 8.71 7.95
N VAL A 93 19.75 8.49 7.25
CA VAL A 93 19.27 9.37 6.19
C VAL A 93 18.66 10.63 6.81
N SER A 94 19.32 11.77 6.61
CA SER A 94 18.93 13.07 7.16
C SER A 94 18.10 13.93 6.18
N CYS A 95 18.03 13.53 4.91
CA CYS A 95 17.24 14.21 3.87
C CYS A 95 15.80 13.66 3.80
N HIS A 96 14.93 14.36 3.07
CA HIS A 96 13.55 13.93 2.83
C HIS A 96 13.50 12.97 1.64
N SER A 97 13.18 11.69 1.90
CA SER A 97 13.09 10.64 0.89
C SER A 97 11.66 10.18 0.69
N LEU A 98 11.17 10.29 -0.54
CA LEU A 98 9.83 9.82 -0.90
C LEU A 98 9.69 8.31 -0.67
N SER A 99 10.76 7.55 -0.90
CA SER A 99 10.79 6.10 -0.68
C SER A 99 10.61 5.74 0.80
N ILE A 100 11.21 6.51 1.71
CA ILE A 100 11.02 6.33 3.16
C ILE A 100 9.59 6.68 3.55
N ASP A 101 9.10 7.85 3.12
CA ASP A 101 7.75 8.31 3.46
C ASP A 101 6.69 7.32 2.98
N ALA A 102 6.88 6.76 1.78
CA ALA A 102 5.94 5.81 1.22
C ALA A 102 5.91 4.47 1.98
N VAL A 103 7.08 3.95 2.37
CA VAL A 103 7.16 2.74 3.20
C VAL A 103 6.57 2.98 4.59
N ASP A 104 6.85 4.14 5.20
CA ASP A 104 6.27 4.54 6.49
C ASP A 104 4.75 4.71 6.42
N ALA A 105 4.24 5.26 5.33
CA ALA A 105 2.80 5.40 5.12
C ALA A 105 2.09 4.06 4.93
N SER A 106 2.74 3.09 4.29
CA SER A 106 2.18 1.75 4.07
C SER A 106 2.27 0.84 5.30
N TYR A 107 3.34 0.93 6.08
CA TYR A 107 3.62 -0.04 7.15
C TYR A 107 3.71 0.56 8.55
N GLY A 108 3.96 1.86 8.70
CA GLY A 108 4.24 2.47 9.99
C GLY A 108 3.09 2.36 10.99
N TYR A 109 1.85 2.57 10.56
CA TYR A 109 0.69 2.35 11.41
C TYR A 109 0.50 0.86 11.70
N MET A 110 0.49 0.04 10.65
CA MET A 110 0.24 -1.41 10.74
C MET A 110 1.27 -2.09 11.66
N CYS A 111 2.56 -1.79 11.53
CA CYS A 111 3.64 -2.35 12.35
C CYS A 111 3.94 -1.57 13.64
N GLY A 112 3.14 -0.55 13.93
CA GLY A 112 3.26 0.30 15.11
C GLY A 112 1.98 0.25 15.93
N ALA A 113 1.29 1.39 16.04
CA ALA A 113 0.09 1.54 16.87
C ALA A 113 -1.08 0.61 16.45
N GLY A 114 -1.17 0.26 15.17
CA GLY A 114 -2.20 -0.64 14.63
C GLY A 114 -1.85 -2.13 14.70
N TYR A 115 -0.67 -2.50 15.21
CA TYR A 115 -0.19 -3.88 15.17
C TYR A 115 -1.12 -4.86 15.88
N GLN A 116 -1.54 -4.54 17.11
CA GLN A 116 -2.42 -5.41 17.88
C GLN A 116 -3.78 -5.58 17.17
N LEU A 117 -4.32 -4.49 16.63
CA LEU A 117 -5.59 -4.51 15.91
C LEU A 117 -5.50 -5.36 14.63
N PHE A 118 -4.37 -5.31 13.92
CA PHE A 118 -4.14 -6.19 12.78
C PHE A 118 -4.05 -7.66 13.21
N GLU A 119 -3.27 -7.98 14.25
CA GLU A 119 -3.15 -9.35 14.77
C GLU A 119 -4.52 -9.92 15.15
N ASP A 120 -5.35 -9.14 15.85
CA ASP A 120 -6.69 -9.54 16.31
C ASP A 120 -7.65 -9.84 15.14
N HIS A 121 -7.49 -9.15 14.00
CA HIS A 121 -8.33 -9.35 12.81
C HIS A 121 -7.70 -10.22 11.72
N SER A 122 -6.42 -10.61 11.87
CA SER A 122 -5.64 -11.29 10.83
C SER A 122 -6.28 -12.59 10.34
N ALA A 123 -6.83 -13.41 11.26
CA ALA A 123 -7.54 -14.64 10.93
C ALA A 123 -8.82 -14.37 10.11
N CYS A 124 -9.53 -13.29 10.42
CA CYS A 124 -10.73 -12.93 9.67
C CYS A 124 -10.42 -12.42 8.26
N PHE A 125 -9.37 -11.59 8.10
CA PHE A 125 -8.91 -11.16 6.78
C PHE A 125 -8.48 -12.36 5.92
N ALA A 126 -7.80 -13.33 6.53
CA ALA A 126 -7.48 -14.61 5.90
C ALA A 126 -8.72 -15.39 5.43
N GLU A 127 -9.82 -15.35 6.18
CA GLU A 127 -11.07 -16.00 5.81
C GLU A 127 -11.81 -15.30 4.67
N ILE A 128 -12.00 -13.98 4.77
CA ILE A 128 -12.75 -13.22 3.78
C ILE A 128 -12.08 -13.22 2.41
N GLU A 129 -10.75 -13.34 2.34
CA GLU A 129 -10.03 -13.51 1.08
C GLU A 129 -10.36 -14.79 0.30
N ARG A 130 -11.01 -15.76 0.95
CA ARG A 130 -11.55 -16.97 0.30
C ARG A 130 -13.01 -16.84 -0.11
N GLU A 131 -13.70 -15.79 0.32
CA GLU A 131 -15.10 -15.57 -0.04
C GLU A 131 -15.23 -15.18 -1.50
N HIS A 132 -16.17 -15.82 -2.20
CA HIS A 132 -16.40 -15.61 -3.63
C HIS A 132 -16.63 -14.13 -3.96
N ASP A 133 -17.44 -13.44 -3.17
CA ASP A 133 -17.79 -12.03 -3.44
C ASP A 133 -16.60 -11.10 -3.21
N TYR A 134 -15.74 -11.41 -2.24
CA TYR A 134 -14.51 -10.65 -2.01
C TYR A 134 -13.49 -10.88 -3.14
N ILE A 135 -13.38 -12.13 -3.61
CA ILE A 135 -12.56 -12.48 -4.78
C ILE A 135 -13.08 -11.77 -6.03
N ALA A 136 -14.40 -11.62 -6.20
CA ALA A 136 -14.98 -10.89 -7.32
C ALA A 136 -14.60 -9.40 -7.28
N CYS A 137 -14.70 -8.74 -6.13
CA CYS A 137 -14.22 -7.36 -5.95
C CYS A 137 -12.75 -7.21 -6.36
N LYS A 138 -11.92 -8.16 -5.90
CA LYS A 138 -10.48 -8.17 -6.19
C LYS A 138 -10.17 -8.35 -7.68
N ASN A 139 -10.82 -9.32 -8.32
CA ASN A 139 -10.61 -9.58 -9.75
C ASN A 139 -11.06 -8.38 -10.60
N ALA A 140 -12.19 -7.76 -10.27
CA ALA A 140 -12.65 -6.56 -10.97
C ALA A 140 -11.65 -5.40 -10.84
N ALA A 141 -11.09 -5.20 -9.64
CA ALA A 141 -10.05 -4.19 -9.43
C ALA A 141 -8.79 -4.51 -10.25
N ASN A 142 -8.35 -5.76 -10.28
CA ASN A 142 -7.17 -6.17 -11.05
C ASN A 142 -7.33 -5.93 -12.55
N ASP A 143 -8.47 -6.34 -13.11
CA ASP A 143 -8.78 -6.15 -14.52
C ASP A 143 -8.78 -4.65 -14.87
N ALA A 144 -9.37 -3.82 -14.01
CA ALA A 144 -9.39 -2.38 -14.17
C ALA A 144 -7.99 -1.73 -14.02
N MET A 145 -7.12 -2.24 -13.14
CA MET A 145 -5.72 -1.79 -13.03
C MET A 145 -4.91 -2.17 -14.27
N GLU A 146 -5.08 -3.38 -14.81
CA GLU A 146 -4.44 -3.80 -16.06
C GLU A 146 -4.84 -2.88 -17.21
N ASP A 147 -6.12 -2.52 -17.29
CA ASP A 147 -6.64 -1.57 -18.27
C ASP A 147 -6.08 -0.17 -18.08
N ALA A 148 -6.04 0.34 -16.85
CA ALA A 148 -5.44 1.64 -16.54
C ALA A 148 -3.96 1.69 -16.96
N THR A 149 -3.24 0.59 -16.79
CA THR A 149 -1.80 0.51 -17.11
C THR A 149 -1.53 0.63 -18.62
N LYS A 150 -2.51 0.31 -19.48
CA LYS A 150 -2.39 0.53 -20.94
C LYS A 150 -2.29 2.02 -21.28
N ALA A 151 -2.91 2.90 -20.49
CA ALA A 151 -2.87 4.35 -20.68
C ALA A 151 -1.61 5.03 -20.11
N LYS A 152 -0.78 4.30 -19.35
CA LYS A 152 0.38 4.83 -18.62
C LYS A 152 1.40 5.56 -19.50
N ARG A 153 1.56 5.12 -20.76
CA ARG A 153 2.57 5.66 -21.67
C ARG A 153 2.21 7.05 -22.19
N ASP A 154 0.92 7.33 -22.31
CA ASP A 154 0.42 8.48 -23.08
C ASP A 154 -0.01 9.64 -22.17
N ASP A 155 -0.54 9.33 -20.97
CA ASP A 155 -0.95 10.34 -19.99
C ASP A 155 -0.81 9.79 -18.56
N LEU A 156 0.22 10.26 -17.86
CA LEU A 156 0.51 9.83 -16.50
C LEU A 156 -0.54 10.34 -15.48
N ASP A 157 -1.15 11.50 -15.74
CA ASP A 157 -2.18 12.08 -14.88
C ASP A 157 -3.53 11.36 -15.07
N ALA A 158 -3.87 10.98 -16.30
CA ALA A 158 -4.98 10.08 -16.56
C ALA A 158 -4.76 8.71 -15.92
N TYR A 159 -3.54 8.15 -15.99
CA TYR A 159 -3.19 6.90 -15.32
C TYR A 159 -3.43 6.96 -13.80
N PHE A 160 -2.92 7.99 -13.12
CA PHE A 160 -3.15 8.14 -11.67
C PHE A 160 -4.62 8.38 -11.32
N ARG A 161 -5.37 9.15 -12.12
CA ARG A 161 -6.82 9.31 -11.93
C ARG A 161 -7.57 7.99 -12.07
N SER A 162 -7.23 7.18 -13.07
CA SER A 162 -7.81 5.85 -13.25
C SER A 162 -7.51 4.93 -12.07
N LEU A 163 -6.25 4.86 -11.61
CA LEU A 163 -5.88 4.07 -10.43
C LEU A 163 -6.65 4.51 -9.18
N CYS A 164 -6.86 5.82 -9.00
CA CYS A 164 -7.64 6.34 -7.89
C CYS A 164 -9.08 5.84 -7.93
N GLY A 165 -9.71 5.88 -9.12
CA GLY A 165 -11.07 5.37 -9.31
C GLY A 165 -11.18 3.87 -9.05
N VAL A 166 -10.20 3.09 -9.50
CA VAL A 166 -10.16 1.64 -9.24
C VAL A 166 -10.06 1.33 -7.74
N MET A 167 -9.20 2.05 -7.02
CA MET A 167 -9.09 1.89 -5.57
C MET A 167 -10.39 2.28 -4.84
N ASP A 168 -11.03 3.38 -5.26
CA ASP A 168 -12.32 3.83 -4.72
C ASP A 168 -13.41 2.77 -4.88
N GLU A 169 -13.51 2.19 -6.07
CA GLU A 169 -14.49 1.14 -6.40
C GLU A 169 -14.21 -0.17 -5.67
N TYR A 170 -12.94 -0.58 -5.59
CA TYR A 170 -12.52 -1.76 -4.83
C TYR A 170 -12.92 -1.66 -3.36
N LEU A 171 -12.63 -0.52 -2.72
CA LEU A 171 -12.98 -0.28 -1.31
C LEU A 171 -14.49 -0.27 -1.10
N ARG A 172 -15.25 0.36 -2.01
CA ARG A 172 -16.72 0.34 -1.97
C ARG A 172 -17.27 -1.08 -2.06
N CYS A 173 -16.67 -1.94 -2.88
CA CYS A 173 -17.06 -3.33 -3.04
C CYS A 173 -16.74 -4.18 -1.80
N CYS A 174 -15.53 -4.05 -1.24
CA CYS A 174 -15.07 -4.85 -0.11
C CYS A 174 -15.68 -4.43 1.23
N ARG A 175 -16.00 -3.14 1.42
CA ARG A 175 -16.52 -2.58 2.67
C ARG A 175 -17.68 -3.35 3.30
N PRO A 176 -18.80 -3.61 2.59
CA PRO A 176 -19.92 -4.34 3.18
C PRO A 176 -19.56 -5.78 3.57
N LEU A 177 -18.62 -6.41 2.85
CA LEU A 177 -18.16 -7.77 3.13
C LEU A 177 -17.31 -7.79 4.41
N VAL A 178 -16.32 -6.91 4.51
CA VAL A 178 -15.45 -6.78 5.69
C VAL A 178 -16.26 -6.41 6.92
N ASN A 179 -17.15 -5.43 6.84
CA ASN A 179 -17.99 -5.02 7.97
C ASN A 179 -18.88 -6.17 8.47
N ARG A 180 -19.44 -6.97 7.55
CA ARG A 180 -20.32 -8.09 7.91
C ARG A 180 -19.54 -9.25 8.54
N ARG A 181 -18.34 -9.55 8.03
CA ARG A 181 -17.56 -10.73 8.43
C ARG A 181 -16.60 -10.46 9.58
N CYS A 182 -15.87 -9.34 9.53
CA CYS A 182 -14.78 -9.00 10.45
C CYS A 182 -15.12 -7.84 11.39
N GLY A 183 -16.26 -7.18 11.18
CA GLY A 183 -16.71 -6.06 11.99
C GLY A 183 -16.18 -4.71 11.53
N ARG A 184 -16.69 -3.66 12.17
CA ARG A 184 -16.38 -2.26 11.81
C ARG A 184 -14.94 -1.88 12.12
N GLU A 185 -14.40 -2.36 13.23
CA GLU A 185 -13.03 -2.05 13.67
C GLU A 185 -11.99 -2.57 12.65
N ALA A 186 -12.24 -3.75 12.07
CA ALA A 186 -11.44 -4.28 10.96
C ALA A 186 -11.49 -3.38 9.72
N TRP A 187 -12.65 -2.79 9.41
CA TRP A 187 -12.78 -1.84 8.31
C TRP A 187 -12.09 -0.51 8.59
N ASP A 188 -12.17 -0.01 9.82
CA ASP A 188 -11.49 1.22 10.24
C ASP A 188 -9.96 1.05 10.11
N LEU A 189 -9.42 -0.13 10.42
CA LEU A 189 -8.02 -0.49 10.18
C LEU A 189 -7.65 -0.41 8.69
N VAL A 190 -8.42 -1.08 7.81
CA VAL A 190 -8.21 -1.07 6.35
C VAL A 190 -8.27 0.36 5.81
N SER A 191 -9.24 1.14 6.29
CA SER A 191 -9.45 2.53 5.89
C SER A 191 -8.27 3.41 6.28
N GLN A 192 -7.76 3.29 7.52
CA GLN A 192 -6.63 4.07 8.01
C GLN A 192 -5.36 3.79 7.19
N VAL A 193 -5.00 2.52 7.00
CA VAL A 193 -3.80 2.13 6.23
C VAL A 193 -3.89 2.62 4.78
N THR A 194 -5.07 2.51 4.17
CA THR A 194 -5.29 2.96 2.79
C THR A 194 -5.16 4.47 2.66
N VAL A 195 -5.77 5.22 3.57
CA VAL A 195 -5.71 6.70 3.56
C VAL A 195 -4.29 7.19 3.75
N ASP A 196 -3.55 6.63 4.71
CA ASP A 196 -2.19 7.07 4.99
C ASP A 196 -1.27 6.79 3.80
N SER A 197 -1.41 5.61 3.19
CA SER A 197 -0.68 5.26 1.96
C SER A 197 -0.99 6.19 0.79
N LEU A 198 -2.27 6.51 0.55
CA LEU A 198 -2.67 7.37 -0.57
C LEU A 198 -2.26 8.83 -0.38
N LYS A 199 -2.25 9.35 0.85
CA LYS A 199 -1.75 10.72 1.11
C LYS A 199 -0.32 10.93 0.61
N VAL A 200 0.51 9.88 0.67
CA VAL A 200 1.91 9.96 0.23
C VAL A 200 2.08 9.60 -1.24
N THR A 201 1.42 8.55 -1.71
CA THR A 201 1.62 8.01 -3.07
C THR A 201 0.77 8.72 -4.13
N MET A 202 -0.44 9.13 -3.78
CA MET A 202 -1.44 9.73 -4.67
C MET A 202 -2.20 10.85 -3.94
N PRO A 203 -1.53 11.97 -3.59
CA PRO A 203 -2.10 13.00 -2.71
C PRO A 203 -3.36 13.69 -3.26
N THR A 204 -3.59 13.63 -4.58
CA THR A 204 -4.78 14.17 -5.24
C THR A 204 -5.94 13.16 -5.31
N CYS A 205 -5.76 11.94 -4.80
CA CYS A 205 -6.77 10.90 -4.82
C CYS A 205 -7.74 11.02 -3.63
N GLU A 206 -8.98 11.38 -3.90
CA GLU A 206 -10.02 11.53 -2.88
C GLU A 206 -10.95 10.29 -2.79
N ILE A 207 -10.56 9.29 -2.01
CA ILE A 207 -11.38 8.09 -1.75
C ILE A 207 -12.29 8.19 -0.52
N ARG A 208 -12.27 9.33 0.20
CA ARG A 208 -12.94 9.47 1.51
C ARG A 208 -14.42 9.10 1.47
N LYS A 209 -15.11 9.31 0.34
CA LYS A 209 -16.52 8.95 0.18
C LYS A 209 -16.79 7.45 0.19
N SER A 210 -15.80 6.62 -0.14
CA SER A 210 -15.94 5.16 -0.14
C SER A 210 -15.50 4.51 1.17
N LEU A 211 -14.86 5.28 2.05
CA LEU A 211 -14.39 4.84 3.36
C LEU A 211 -15.38 5.08 4.50
N VAL A 212 -16.30 6.05 4.35
CA VAL A 212 -17.25 6.52 5.39
C VAL A 212 -18.63 5.93 5.22
#